data_AF-A0A9Q8E7B5-F1
#
_entry.id   AF-A0A9Q8E7B5-F1
#
_cell.length_a   1.000
_cell.length_b   1.000
_cell.length_c   1.000
_cell.angle_alpha   90.00
_cell.angle_beta   90.00
_cell.angle_gamma   90.00
#
_symmetry.space_group_name_H-M   'P 1'
#
loop_
_entity.id
_entity.type
_entity.pdbx_description
1 polymer ?
#
loop_
_entity_poly.entity_id
_entity_poly.type
_entity_poly.pdbx_seq_one_letter_code
_entity_poly.pdbx_strand_id
1 'polypeptide(L)'
;MKKPQQMYDLQIPDDDYKMAAVMERDKLNFESPNKWFYVGADSRDLGFAKVGITMGDLTSRSYGTNNPNFYLFCAFQCQQSTTEAQLKSIEKSAINYLDGVFCAENGQTKRARHMESQRLSECYYDVNFEDFFVEVHEYLLDNHVSYFQTCGFENEAGGDGGYALAWEFSSLLKPEVKRYFLNRILRG
;
A
#
# COMPACT_ATOMS: atom_id res chain seq x y z
N MET A 1 -10.12 3.11 -7.51
CA MET A 1 -8.94 3.38 -8.35
C MET A 1 -8.72 2.21 -9.28
N LYS A 2 -8.38 2.43 -10.54
CA LYS A 2 -7.92 1.37 -11.45
C LYS A 2 -6.52 1.76 -11.90
N LYS A 3 -5.53 0.87 -11.69
CA LYS A 3 -4.22 1.03 -12.34
C LYS A 3 -4.47 1.05 -13.86
N PRO A 4 -3.92 2.02 -14.61
CA PRO A 4 -3.98 1.97 -16.07
C PRO A 4 -3.40 0.65 -16.56
N GLN A 5 -4.05 0.00 -17.53
CA GLN A 5 -3.46 -1.18 -18.17
C GLN A 5 -2.23 -0.71 -18.96
N GLN A 6 -1.07 -1.19 -18.54
CA GLN A 6 0.19 -1.00 -19.25
C GLN A 6 0.49 -2.28 -20.04
N MET A 7 1.14 -2.16 -21.19
CA MET A 7 1.51 -3.31 -22.03
C MET A 7 3.02 -3.50 -22.01
N TYR A 8 3.46 -4.72 -21.77
CA TYR A 8 4.86 -5.11 -21.88
C TYR A 8 5.19 -5.40 -23.34
N ASP A 9 6.08 -4.61 -23.95
CA ASP A 9 6.39 -4.61 -25.37
C ASP A 9 7.67 -5.40 -25.74
N LEU A 10 8.41 -5.90 -24.75
CA LEU A 10 9.61 -6.70 -24.96
C LEU A 10 9.28 -8.16 -25.30
N GLN A 11 9.99 -8.72 -26.29
CA GLN A 11 9.88 -10.14 -26.64
C GLN A 11 10.56 -11.02 -25.58
N ILE A 12 9.86 -12.08 -25.18
CA ILE A 12 10.37 -13.06 -24.22
C ILE A 12 11.18 -14.10 -25.00
N PRO A 13 12.47 -14.34 -24.68
CA PRO A 13 13.30 -15.30 -25.39
C PRO A 13 12.81 -16.73 -25.21
N ASP A 14 12.85 -17.54 -26.27
CA ASP A 14 12.49 -18.96 -26.24
C ASP A 14 13.68 -19.88 -25.91
N ASP A 15 14.91 -19.36 -25.99
CA ASP A 15 16.17 -20.12 -25.91
C ASP A 15 16.84 -20.07 -24.51
N ASP A 16 16.48 -19.10 -23.68
CA ASP A 16 16.92 -18.99 -22.28
C ASP A 16 15.73 -19.03 -21.33
N TYR A 17 15.40 -20.23 -20.84
CA TYR A 17 14.27 -20.45 -19.94
C TYR A 17 14.37 -19.66 -18.62
N LYS A 18 15.57 -19.29 -18.16
CA LYS A 18 15.73 -18.49 -16.93
C LYS A 18 15.37 -17.04 -17.20
N MET A 19 15.87 -16.50 -18.31
CA MET A 19 15.52 -15.15 -18.75
C MET A 19 14.04 -15.05 -19.09
N ALA A 20 13.49 -16.07 -19.76
CA ALA A 20 12.06 -16.15 -20.05
C ALA A 20 11.21 -16.07 -18.78
N ALA A 21 11.53 -16.87 -17.76
CA ALA A 21 10.79 -16.88 -16.50
C ALA A 21 10.86 -15.53 -15.76
N VAL A 22 12.00 -14.84 -15.81
CA VAL A 22 12.14 -13.48 -15.23
C VAL A 22 11.30 -12.48 -16.01
N MET A 23 11.38 -12.48 -17.33
CA MET A 23 10.62 -11.55 -18.18
C MET A 23 9.11 -11.79 -18.12
N GLU A 24 8.65 -13.04 -18.00
CA GLU A 24 7.25 -13.36 -17.76
C GLU A 24 6.77 -12.85 -16.41
N ARG A 25 7.56 -13.03 -15.36
CA ARG A 25 7.25 -12.50 -14.03
C ARG A 25 7.16 -10.97 -14.05
N ASP A 26 8.13 -10.32 -14.70
CA ASP A 26 8.21 -8.87 -14.75
C ASP A 26 7.07 -8.29 -15.61
N LYS A 27 6.72 -8.94 -16.72
CA LYS A 27 5.51 -8.65 -17.49
C LYS A 27 4.25 -8.75 -16.64
N LEU A 28 4.06 -9.86 -15.93
CA LEU A 28 2.89 -10.06 -15.05
C LEU A 28 2.82 -9.00 -13.96
N ASN A 29 3.96 -8.62 -13.37
CA ASN A 29 4.05 -7.55 -12.38
C ASN A 29 3.68 -6.18 -12.95
N PHE A 30 4.17 -5.88 -14.15
CA PHE A 30 3.93 -4.63 -14.85
C PHE A 30 2.45 -4.46 -15.21
N GLU A 31 1.88 -5.49 -15.86
CA GLU A 31 0.52 -5.47 -16.40
C GLU A 31 -0.58 -5.73 -15.35
N SER A 32 -0.26 -6.38 -14.21
CA SER A 32 -1.25 -6.78 -13.21
C SER A 32 -1.86 -5.58 -12.45
N PRO A 33 -3.20 -5.44 -12.42
CA PRO A 33 -3.89 -4.46 -11.58
C PRO A 33 -4.30 -5.04 -10.21
N ASN A 34 -3.74 -6.19 -9.80
CA ASN A 34 -4.18 -6.98 -8.66
C ASN A 34 -3.10 -7.07 -7.58
N LYS A 35 -3.52 -7.47 -6.37
CA LYS A 35 -2.67 -7.70 -5.19
C LYS A 35 -2.07 -6.42 -4.62
N TRP A 36 -2.77 -5.88 -3.64
CA TRP A 36 -2.43 -4.61 -3.03
C TRP A 36 -2.50 -4.69 -1.52
N PHE A 37 -1.56 -4.01 -0.88
CA PHE A 37 -1.72 -3.51 0.48
C PHE A 37 -2.15 -2.06 0.38
N TYR A 38 -3.16 -1.61 1.12
CA TYR A 38 -3.65 -0.25 1.02
C TYR A 38 -3.77 0.44 2.37
N VAL A 39 -3.66 1.76 2.32
CA VAL A 39 -3.99 2.70 3.39
C VAL A 39 -5.24 3.47 2.97
N GLY A 40 -6.24 3.48 3.84
CA GLY A 40 -7.49 4.23 3.67
C GLY A 40 -7.59 5.37 4.67
N ALA A 41 -8.29 6.43 4.25
CA ALA A 41 -8.55 7.63 5.02
C ALA A 41 -10.04 7.94 5.04
N ASP A 42 -10.46 8.83 5.94
CA ASP A 42 -11.79 9.41 5.97
C ASP A 42 -11.69 10.89 5.60
N SER A 43 -12.57 11.36 4.72
CA SER A 43 -12.56 12.75 4.25
C SER A 43 -13.09 13.77 5.27
N ARG A 44 -13.76 13.31 6.34
CA ARG A 44 -14.29 14.15 7.42
C ARG A 44 -13.52 14.00 8.73
N ASP A 45 -12.93 12.83 8.96
CA ASP A 45 -12.13 12.55 10.16
C ASP A 45 -10.65 12.41 9.79
N LEU A 46 -9.88 13.47 10.05
CA LEU A 46 -8.44 13.49 9.81
C LEU A 46 -7.66 12.56 10.76
N GLY A 47 -8.29 12.14 11.86
CA GLY A 47 -7.72 11.19 12.83
C GLY A 47 -7.95 9.73 12.45
N PHE A 48 -8.72 9.46 11.39
CA PHE A 48 -9.03 8.11 10.95
C PHE A 48 -7.98 7.59 9.97
N ALA A 49 -7.50 6.37 10.24
CA ALA A 49 -6.70 5.60 9.30
C ALA A 49 -7.17 4.15 9.24
N LYS A 50 -6.97 3.49 8.10
CA LYS A 50 -7.23 2.06 7.94
C LYS A 50 -6.11 1.43 7.11
N VAL A 51 -5.70 0.23 7.48
CA VAL A 51 -4.93 -0.64 6.57
C VAL A 51 -5.82 -1.75 6.03
N GLY A 52 -5.45 -2.30 4.88
CA GLY A 52 -6.11 -3.49 4.38
C GLY A 52 -5.42 -4.11 3.17
N ILE A 53 -5.90 -5.27 2.75
CA ILE A 53 -5.38 -6.00 1.60
C ILE A 53 -6.46 -6.35 0.57
N THR A 54 -6.05 -6.58 -0.66
CA THR A 54 -6.92 -7.18 -1.68
C THR A 54 -6.13 -8.03 -2.66
N MET A 55 -6.67 -9.19 -3.02
CA MET A 55 -6.14 -10.05 -4.09
C MET A 55 -6.66 -9.64 -5.48
N GLY A 56 -7.71 -8.82 -5.53
CA GLY A 56 -8.27 -8.27 -6.76
C GLY A 56 -7.88 -6.81 -6.96
N ASP A 57 -8.71 -6.09 -7.72
CA ASP A 57 -8.54 -4.66 -7.93
C ASP A 57 -8.88 -3.80 -6.68
N LEU A 58 -8.45 -2.55 -6.70
CA LEU A 58 -8.72 -1.56 -5.66
C LEU A 58 -10.16 -1.02 -5.71
N THR A 59 -10.85 -1.11 -6.86
CA THR A 59 -12.23 -0.61 -6.99
C THR A 59 -13.22 -1.35 -6.10
N SER A 60 -13.07 -2.66 -5.95
CA SER A 60 -13.94 -3.46 -5.08
C SER A 60 -13.87 -3.05 -3.59
N ARG A 61 -12.76 -2.45 -3.14
CA ARG A 61 -12.52 -2.12 -1.73
C ARG A 61 -12.95 -0.72 -1.31
N SER A 62 -13.06 0.23 -2.24
CA SER A 62 -13.54 1.59 -1.91
C SER A 62 -15.01 1.64 -1.52
N TYR A 63 -15.84 0.66 -1.92
CA TYR A 63 -17.29 0.66 -1.66
C TYR A 63 -17.72 -0.18 -0.44
N GLY A 64 -16.82 -0.97 0.15
CA GLY A 64 -17.17 -2.03 1.11
C GLY A 64 -17.20 -1.63 2.59
N THR A 65 -16.99 -0.36 2.94
CA THR A 65 -16.77 0.06 4.33
C THR A 65 -18.01 0.57 5.05
N ASN A 66 -19.19 0.62 4.39
CA ASN A 66 -20.42 1.27 4.88
C ASN A 66 -20.23 2.73 5.37
N ASN A 67 -19.04 3.30 5.17
CA ASN A 67 -18.70 4.67 5.50
C ASN A 67 -18.59 5.47 4.19
N PRO A 68 -19.51 6.40 3.91
CA PRO A 68 -19.51 7.15 2.66
C PRO A 68 -18.33 8.13 2.53
N ASN A 69 -17.67 8.47 3.63
CA ASN A 69 -16.53 9.39 3.64
C ASN A 69 -15.19 8.66 3.51
N PHE A 70 -15.21 7.32 3.60
CA PHE A 70 -14.03 6.49 3.42
C PHE A 70 -13.57 6.51 1.97
N TYR A 71 -12.25 6.62 1.79
CA TYR A 71 -11.62 6.40 0.51
C TYR A 71 -10.26 5.73 0.70
N LEU A 72 -9.85 4.96 -0.30
CA LEU A 72 -8.48 4.47 -0.38
C LEU A 72 -7.58 5.68 -0.63
N PHE A 73 -6.61 5.92 0.25
CA PHE A 73 -5.67 7.03 0.15
C PHE A 73 -4.51 6.67 -0.79
N CYS A 74 -3.85 5.56 -0.50
CA CYS A 74 -2.72 5.03 -1.25
C CYS A 74 -2.72 3.50 -1.19
N ALA A 75 -2.20 2.85 -2.23
CA ALA A 75 -1.96 1.42 -2.23
C ALA A 75 -0.54 1.10 -2.69
N PHE A 76 0.02 0.01 -2.18
CA PHE A 76 1.36 -0.49 -2.50
C PHE A 76 1.23 -1.82 -3.25
N GLN A 77 1.88 -1.88 -4.42
CA GLN A 77 1.74 -3.01 -5.33
C GLN A 77 2.55 -4.21 -4.84
N CYS A 78 1.90 -5.34 -4.66
CA CYS A 78 2.57 -6.59 -4.31
C CYS A 78 3.16 -7.27 -5.56
N GLN A 79 4.15 -8.13 -5.37
CA GLN A 79 4.59 -9.03 -6.42
C GLN A 79 3.48 -10.00 -6.78
N GLN A 80 3.38 -10.36 -8.06
CA GLN A 80 2.34 -11.26 -8.55
C GLN A 80 2.53 -12.71 -8.07
N SER A 81 3.72 -13.08 -7.62
CA SER A 81 3.97 -14.35 -6.92
C SER A 81 3.38 -14.39 -5.49
N THR A 82 3.01 -13.24 -4.91
CA THR A 82 2.50 -13.15 -3.54
C THR A 82 1.16 -13.86 -3.42
N THR A 83 1.06 -14.80 -2.48
CA THR A 83 -0.16 -15.56 -2.19
C THR A 83 -1.07 -14.81 -1.21
N GLU A 84 -2.35 -15.18 -1.16
CA GLU A 84 -3.30 -14.60 -0.19
C GLU A 84 -2.86 -14.86 1.26
N ALA A 85 -2.32 -16.04 1.54
CA ALA A 85 -1.83 -16.39 2.87
C ALA A 85 -0.65 -15.51 3.30
N GLN A 86 0.30 -15.25 2.39
CA GLN A 86 1.41 -14.32 2.63
C GLN A 86 0.88 -12.89 2.86
N LEU A 87 -0.06 -12.44 2.03
CA LEU A 87 -0.60 -11.09 2.14
C LEU A 87 -1.37 -10.88 3.46
N LYS A 88 -2.14 -11.88 3.90
CA LYS A 88 -2.78 -11.89 5.25
C LYS A 88 -1.76 -11.90 6.38
N SER A 89 -0.64 -12.61 6.20
CA SER A 89 0.45 -12.62 7.18
C SER A 89 1.12 -11.25 7.29
N ILE A 90 1.36 -10.58 6.17
CA ILE A 90 1.91 -9.22 6.11
C ILE A 90 0.94 -8.23 6.78
N GLU A 91 -0.34 -8.27 6.44
CA GLU A 91 -1.38 -7.45 7.08
C GLU A 91 -1.40 -7.60 8.59
N LYS A 92 -1.41 -8.84 9.08
CA LYS A 92 -1.38 -9.11 10.51
C LYS A 92 -0.10 -8.59 11.17
N SER A 93 1.05 -8.72 10.52
CA SER A 93 2.33 -8.25 11.04
C SER A 93 2.39 -6.72 11.11
N ALA A 94 1.96 -6.03 10.05
CA ALA A 94 1.88 -4.58 10.01
C ALA A 94 0.91 -4.05 11.07
N ILE A 95 -0.26 -4.67 11.21
CA ILE A 95 -1.22 -4.31 12.27
C ILE A 95 -0.61 -4.47 13.66
N ASN A 96 0.10 -5.57 13.93
CA ASN A 96 0.74 -5.77 15.24
C ASN A 96 1.81 -4.72 15.53
N TYR A 97 2.57 -4.31 14.51
CA TYR A 97 3.54 -3.22 14.62
C TYR A 97 2.85 -1.89 14.94
N LEU A 98 1.84 -1.53 14.15
CA LEU A 98 1.06 -0.31 14.33
C LEU A 98 0.35 -0.24 15.69
N ASP A 99 -0.14 -1.38 16.20
CA ASP A 99 -0.73 -1.49 17.54
C ASP A 99 0.28 -1.13 18.65
N GLY A 100 1.58 -1.26 18.40
CA GLY A 100 2.65 -0.84 19.32
C GLY A 100 3.08 0.62 19.14
N VAL A 101 3.02 1.16 17.92
CA VAL A 101 3.40 2.55 17.62
C VAL A 101 2.28 3.52 18.01
N PHE A 102 1.04 3.19 17.66
CA PHE A 102 -0.13 4.06 17.83
C PHE A 102 -0.91 3.71 19.10
N CYS A 103 -0.32 4.05 20.25
CA CYS A 103 -0.93 3.89 21.56
C CYS A 103 -1.44 5.22 22.13
N ALA A 104 -2.46 5.16 22.98
CA ALA A 104 -2.85 6.23 23.87
C ALA A 104 -1.87 6.33 25.06
N GLU A 105 -1.94 7.42 25.83
CA GLU A 105 -1.06 7.67 26.99
C GLU A 105 -1.09 6.54 28.04
N ASN A 106 -2.22 5.83 28.14
CA ASN A 106 -2.39 4.69 29.04
C ASN A 106 -1.83 3.36 28.47
N GLY A 107 -1.15 3.40 27.33
CA GLY A 107 -0.55 2.24 26.66
C GLY A 107 -1.54 1.36 25.88
N GLN A 108 -2.81 1.74 25.76
CA GLN A 108 -3.79 1.01 24.94
C GLN A 108 -3.67 1.40 23.46
N THR A 109 -3.80 0.43 22.56
CA THR A 109 -3.83 0.69 21.11
C THR A 109 -4.99 1.64 20.74
N LYS A 110 -4.72 2.54 19.79
CA LYS A 110 -5.72 3.41 19.14
C LYS A 110 -6.56 2.68 18.09
N ARG A 111 -6.34 1.38 17.90
CA ARG A 111 -7.07 0.52 16.98
C ARG A 111 -8.51 0.31 17.43
N ALA A 112 -9.43 0.59 16.50
CA ALA A 112 -10.85 0.55 16.73
C ALA A 112 -11.38 -0.88 16.86
N ARG A 113 -12.38 -1.06 17.72
CA ARG A 113 -13.16 -2.29 17.83
C ARG A 113 -14.44 -2.17 17.01
N HIS A 114 -14.85 -3.26 16.36
CA HIS A 114 -16.19 -3.34 15.79
C HIS A 114 -17.24 -3.22 16.90
N MET A 115 -18.23 -2.34 16.71
CA MET A 115 -19.23 -2.03 17.74
C MET A 115 -19.97 -3.28 18.27
N GLU A 116 -20.42 -4.16 17.38
CA GLU A 116 -21.19 -5.36 17.79
C GLU A 116 -20.31 -6.45 18.39
N SER A 117 -19.17 -6.77 17.76
CA SER A 117 -18.36 -7.93 18.14
C SER A 117 -17.24 -7.62 19.14
N GLN A 118 -16.93 -6.34 19.35
CA GLN A 118 -15.81 -5.84 20.14
C GLN A 118 -14.43 -6.37 19.69
N ARG A 119 -14.36 -7.04 18.53
CA ARG A 119 -13.10 -7.50 17.92
C ARG A 119 -12.37 -6.31 17.32
N LEU A 120 -11.04 -6.31 17.43
CA LEU A 120 -10.21 -5.28 16.79
C LEU A 120 -10.39 -5.35 15.28
N SER A 121 -10.74 -4.21 14.69
CA SER A 121 -10.90 -3.99 13.24
C SER A 121 -9.56 -3.60 12.62
N GLU A 122 -9.47 -3.29 11.33
CA GLU A 122 -8.22 -2.75 10.73
C GLU A 122 -8.17 -1.21 10.75
N CYS A 123 -9.08 -0.57 11.47
CA CYS A 123 -9.21 0.88 11.56
C CYS A 123 -8.57 1.43 12.85
N TYR A 124 -8.08 2.67 12.78
CA TYR A 124 -7.50 3.45 13.86
C TYR A 124 -8.20 4.81 13.91
N TYR A 125 -8.35 5.35 15.11
CA TYR A 125 -8.84 6.71 15.35
C TYR A 125 -7.82 7.49 16.17
N ASP A 126 -7.95 8.82 16.21
CA ASP A 126 -7.07 9.72 16.97
C ASP A 126 -5.58 9.56 16.62
N VAL A 127 -5.25 9.20 15.38
CA VAL A 127 -3.88 9.13 14.86
C VAL A 127 -3.55 10.34 14.01
N ASN A 128 -2.29 10.76 13.96
CA ASN A 128 -1.85 11.62 12.87
C ASN A 128 -1.76 10.76 11.60
N PHE A 129 -2.65 11.00 10.64
CA PHE A 129 -2.72 10.22 9.40
C PHE A 129 -1.40 10.23 8.63
N GLU A 130 -0.66 11.34 8.68
CA GLU A 130 0.61 11.46 7.98
C GLU A 130 1.66 10.52 8.56
N ASP A 131 1.84 10.56 9.88
CA ASP A 131 2.76 9.66 10.59
C ASP A 131 2.33 8.20 10.37
N PHE A 132 1.03 7.92 10.43
CA PHE A 132 0.48 6.59 10.16
C PHE A 132 0.83 6.07 8.77
N PHE A 133 0.71 6.92 7.74
CA PHE A 133 1.05 6.54 6.37
C PHE A 133 2.55 6.24 6.21
N VAL A 134 3.41 7.08 6.80
CA VAL A 134 4.87 6.89 6.75
C VAL A 134 5.26 5.60 7.48
N GLU A 135 4.75 5.39 8.70
CA GLU A 135 5.02 4.19 9.50
C GLU A 135 4.58 2.90 8.80
N VAL A 136 3.42 2.90 8.11
CA VAL A 136 3.01 1.76 7.30
C VAL A 136 4.03 1.50 6.19
N HIS A 137 4.42 2.53 5.45
CA HIS A 137 5.34 2.37 4.33
C HIS A 137 6.71 1.87 4.79
N GLU A 138 7.32 2.55 5.77
CA GLU A 138 8.65 2.19 6.28
C GLU A 138 8.65 0.77 6.84
N TYR A 139 7.64 0.40 7.62
CA TYR A 139 7.53 -0.96 8.14
C TYR A 139 7.45 -2.01 7.01
N LEU A 140 6.63 -1.77 5.98
CA LEU A 140 6.52 -2.69 4.85
C LEU A 140 7.82 -2.77 4.05
N LEU A 141 8.50 -1.64 3.86
CA LEU A 141 9.78 -1.59 3.16
C LEU A 141 10.88 -2.33 3.94
N ASP A 142 10.98 -2.11 5.24
CA ASP A 142 12.03 -2.71 6.07
C ASP A 142 11.85 -4.21 6.30
N ASN A 143 10.61 -4.66 6.43
CA ASN A 143 10.31 -6.03 6.88
C ASN A 143 9.76 -6.94 5.77
N HIS A 144 9.21 -6.35 4.71
CA HIS A 144 8.43 -7.11 3.72
C HIS A 144 8.73 -6.74 2.26
N VAL A 145 9.77 -5.94 1.96
CA VAL A 145 10.10 -5.48 0.59
C VAL A 145 10.15 -6.60 -0.45
N SER A 146 10.59 -7.81 -0.08
CA SER A 146 10.64 -8.96 -0.99
C SER A 146 9.27 -9.39 -1.54
N TYR A 147 8.16 -8.93 -0.95
CA TYR A 147 6.79 -9.21 -1.39
C TYR A 147 6.18 -8.05 -2.18
N PHE A 148 6.87 -6.92 -2.28
CA PHE A 148 6.40 -5.73 -2.96
C PHE A 148 7.22 -5.44 -4.21
N GLN A 149 6.60 -4.67 -5.11
CA GLN A 149 7.34 -4.00 -6.16
C GLN A 149 7.94 -2.72 -5.59
N THR A 150 9.09 -2.29 -6.12
CA THR A 150 9.75 -1.03 -5.77
C THR A 150 9.85 -0.17 -7.02
N CYS A 151 9.84 1.15 -6.82
CA CYS A 151 9.99 2.13 -7.88
C CYS A 151 11.03 3.16 -7.46
N GLY A 152 11.99 3.44 -8.36
CA GLY A 152 12.90 4.56 -8.23
C GLY A 152 12.21 5.86 -8.65
N PHE A 153 12.59 6.95 -8.01
CA PHE A 153 12.12 8.29 -8.35
C PHE A 153 13.29 9.12 -8.84
N GLU A 154 13.19 9.62 -10.07
CA GLU A 154 14.14 10.62 -10.57
C GLU A 154 13.64 12.01 -10.20
N ASN A 155 14.54 12.83 -9.64
CA ASN A 155 14.22 14.22 -9.35
C ASN A 155 14.15 15.06 -10.64
N GLU A 156 13.66 16.30 -10.55
CA GLU A 156 13.52 17.20 -11.70
C GLU A 156 14.85 17.53 -12.41
N ALA A 157 15.99 17.30 -11.75
CA ALA A 157 17.33 17.48 -12.30
C ALA A 157 17.90 16.19 -12.93
N GLY A 158 17.11 15.11 -13.03
CA GLY A 158 17.55 13.81 -13.54
C GLY A 158 18.51 13.06 -12.62
N GLY A 159 18.60 13.46 -11.35
CA GLY A 159 19.37 12.75 -10.33
C GLY A 159 18.53 11.72 -9.59
N ASP A 160 19.20 10.80 -8.90
CA ASP A 160 18.55 9.82 -8.01
C ASP A 160 17.80 10.57 -6.89
N GLY A 161 16.48 10.49 -6.94
CA GLY A 161 15.56 11.05 -5.95
C GLY A 161 15.15 10.03 -4.88
N GLY A 162 15.74 8.82 -4.90
CA GLY A 162 15.46 7.74 -3.97
C GLY A 162 14.48 6.71 -4.51
N TYR A 163 14.11 5.74 -3.68
CA TYR A 163 13.19 4.67 -4.03
C TYR A 163 12.14 4.44 -2.93
N ALA A 164 11.02 3.85 -3.33
CA ALA A 164 9.92 3.48 -2.43
C ALA A 164 9.23 2.22 -2.94
N LEU A 165 8.35 1.62 -2.12
CA LEU A 165 7.39 0.63 -2.59
C LEU A 165 6.51 1.22 -3.70
N ALA A 166 6.34 0.52 -4.82
CA ALA A 166 5.54 0.99 -5.94
C ALA A 166 4.12 1.35 -5.45
N TRP A 167 3.73 2.61 -5.64
CA TRP A 167 2.57 3.22 -5.02
C TRP A 167 1.50 3.61 -6.06
N GLU A 168 0.24 3.64 -5.63
CA GLU A 168 -0.89 4.19 -6.38
C GLU A 168 -1.71 5.08 -5.45
N PHE A 169 -1.60 6.40 -5.63
CA PHE A 169 -2.37 7.37 -4.87
C PHE A 169 -3.76 7.58 -5.47
N SER A 170 -4.73 7.89 -4.61
CA SER A 170 -6.10 8.20 -5.03
C SER A 170 -6.18 9.27 -6.10
N SER A 171 -7.03 9.04 -7.10
CA SER A 171 -7.40 10.05 -8.08
C SER A 171 -8.11 11.26 -7.45
N LEU A 172 -8.61 11.12 -6.21
CA LEU A 172 -9.22 12.21 -5.45
C LEU A 172 -8.18 13.20 -4.89
N LEU A 173 -6.92 12.79 -4.76
CA LEU A 173 -5.87 13.64 -4.21
C LEU A 173 -5.34 14.59 -5.28
N LYS A 174 -5.14 15.85 -4.90
CA LYS A 174 -4.48 16.85 -5.75
C LYS A 174 -3.01 16.47 -5.97
N PRO A 175 -2.41 16.84 -7.12
CA PRO A 175 -1.00 16.54 -7.41
C PRO A 175 -0.02 17.01 -6.33
N GLU A 176 -0.26 18.19 -5.76
CA GLU A 176 0.54 18.76 -4.65
C GLU A 176 0.54 17.87 -3.40
N VAL A 177 -0.61 17.27 -3.05
CA VAL A 177 -0.74 16.35 -1.92
C VAL A 177 -0.02 15.04 -2.23
N LYS A 178 -0.18 14.49 -3.44
CA LYS A 178 0.54 13.28 -3.86
C LYS A 178 2.05 13.46 -3.76
N ARG A 179 2.56 14.60 -4.24
CA ARG A 179 3.99 14.93 -4.18
C ARG A 179 4.48 15.08 -2.73
N TYR A 180 3.70 15.74 -1.88
CA TYR A 180 4.01 15.91 -0.48
C TYR A 180 4.18 14.56 0.23
N PHE A 181 3.23 13.64 0.07
CA PHE A 181 3.29 12.31 0.69
C PHE A 181 4.37 11.42 0.06
N LEU A 182 4.59 11.51 -1.25
CA LEU A 182 5.66 10.78 -1.93
C LEU A 182 7.03 11.15 -1.34
N ASN A 183 7.32 12.44 -1.20
CA ASN A 183 8.62 12.90 -0.68
C ASN A 183 8.93 12.38 0.74
N ARG A 184 7.90 12.01 1.51
CA ARG A 184 8.06 11.48 2.88
C ARG A 184 8.38 9.99 2.94
N ILE A 185 8.12 9.26 1.86
CA ILE A 185 8.35 7.81 1.79
C ILE A 185 9.52 7.44 0.87
N LEU A 186 10.11 8.43 0.19
CA LEU A 186 11.32 8.20 -0.62
C LEU A 186 12.51 7.97 0.29
N ARG A 187 13.24 6.87 0.02
CA ARG A 187 14.49 6.54 0.69
C ARG A 187 15.67 6.74 -0.24
N GLY A 188 16.67 7.50 0.20
CA GLY A 188 17.95 7.72 -0.49
C GLY A 188 19.09 6.92 0.11
#